data_AF-A0A962VXD1-F1
#
_entry.id   AF-A0A962VXD1-F1
#
_cell.length_a   1.000
_cell.length_b   1.000
_cell.length_c   1.000
_cell.angle_alpha   90.00
_cell.angle_beta   90.00
_cell.angle_gamma   90.00
#
_symmetry.space_group_name_H-M   'P 1'
#
loop_
_entity.id
_entity.type
_entity.pdbx_description
1 polymer ?
#
loop_
_entity_poly.entity_id
_entity_poly.type
_entity_poly.pdbx_seq_one_letter_code
_entity_poly.pdbx_strand_id
1 'polypeptide(L)' 'MNKTALSLAIAAALVTPLAANADTILYGEARVSVNYIDNHLQGVDAYWDVVDDGSKLGVKGTEDLGGGL' A
#
# COMPACT_ATOMS: atom_id res chain seq x y z
N MET A 1 0.78 28.86 39.58
CA MET A 1 0.09 28.81 38.27
C MET A 1 1.09 28.43 37.20
N ASN A 2 1.07 27.17 36.73
CA ASN A 2 1.87 26.64 35.62
C ASN A 2 0.97 26.08 34.50
N LYS A 3 -0.32 26.45 34.49
CA LYS A 3 -1.35 25.88 33.61
C LYS A 3 -1.02 26.07 32.12
N THR A 4 -0.35 27.17 31.79
CA THR A 4 0.16 27.49 30.46
C THR A 4 1.29 26.57 30.00
N ALA A 5 2.19 26.17 30.90
CA ALA A 5 3.25 25.22 30.59
C ALA A 5 2.68 23.81 30.35
N LEU A 6 1.69 23.42 31.16
CA LEU A 6 1.01 22.14 31.01
C LEU A 6 0.19 22.07 29.71
N SER A 7 -0.55 23.14 29.37
CA SER A 7 -1.31 23.21 28.11
C SER A 7 -0.40 23.18 26.89
N LEU A 8 0.79 23.79 26.97
CA LEU A 8 1.77 23.78 25.88
C LEU A 8 2.41 22.40 25.70
N ALA A 9 2.71 21.70 26.80
CA ALA A 9 3.22 20.33 26.74
C ALA A 9 2.19 19.35 26.17
N ILE A 10 0.92 19.49 26.54
CA ILE A 10 -0.19 18.70 25.99
C ILE A 10 -0.36 19.01 24.50
N ALA A 11 -0.38 20.29 24.12
CA ALA A 11 -0.45 20.68 22.71
C ALA A 11 0.74 20.11 21.91
N ALA A 12 1.96 20.21 22.42
CA ALA A 12 3.15 19.67 21.77
C ALA A 12 3.07 18.14 21.59
N ALA A 13 2.63 17.39 22.62
CA ALA A 13 2.45 15.95 22.55
C ALA A 13 1.31 15.50 21.61
N LEU A 14 0.30 16.34 21.39
CA LEU A 14 -0.76 16.07 20.42
C LEU A 14 -0.37 16.43 18.97
N VAL A 15 0.65 17.25 18.77
CA VAL A 15 1.11 17.65 17.42
C VAL A 15 2.23 16.74 16.91
N THR A 16 2.96 16.05 17.79
CA THR A 16 4.00 15.09 17.40
C THR A 16 3.54 13.95 16.47
N PRO A 17 2.33 13.35 16.62
CA PRO A 17 1.88 12.30 15.69
C PRO A 17 1.53 12.81 14.30
N LEU A 18 1.37 14.13 14.11
CA LEU A 18 0.97 14.73 12.83
C LEU A 18 2.16 15.02 11.91
N ALA A 19 3.40 14.90 12.41
CA ALA A 19 4.63 15.19 11.67
C ALA A 19 5.45 13.94 11.31
N ALA A 20 4.90 12.74 11.53
CA ALA A 20 5.43 11.52 10.94
C ALA A 20 5.33 11.64 9.41
N ASN A 21 6.41 12.09 8.79
CA ASN A 21 6.61 11.99 7.35
C ASN A 21 6.86 10.50 7.08
N ALA A 22 5.78 9.71 7.06
CA ALA A 22 5.86 8.30 6.78
C ALA A 22 6.41 8.12 5.37
N ASP A 23 7.64 7.62 5.27
CA ASP A 23 8.23 7.25 3.99
C ASP A 23 7.33 6.21 3.34
N THR A 24 6.57 6.68 2.35
CA THR A 24 5.54 5.89 1.69
C THR A 24 6.00 5.57 0.29
N ILE A 25 6.11 4.30 -0.01
CA ILE A 25 6.53 3.79 -1.30
C ILE A 25 5.33 3.12 -1.96
N LEU A 26 4.95 3.61 -3.14
CA LEU A 26 4.06 2.91 -4.04
C LEU A 26 4.88 1.86 -4.80
N TYR A 27 4.45 0.60 -4.74
CA TYR A 27 5.13 -0.51 -5.41
C TYR A 27 4.12 -1.45 -6.04
N GLY A 28 4.58 -2.26 -6.98
CA GLY A 28 3.72 -3.22 -7.66
C GLY A 28 4.48 -4.07 -8.66
N GLU A 29 3.78 -5.04 -9.21
CA GLU A 29 4.26 -5.93 -10.25
C GLU A 29 3.17 -6.03 -11.33
N ALA A 30 3.55 -5.81 -12.58
CA ALA A 30 2.69 -6.05 -13.73
C ALA A 30 3.02 -7.42 -14.32
N ARG A 31 2.04 -8.34 -14.30
CA ARG A 31 2.17 -9.68 -14.86
C ARG A 31 1.10 -9.86 -15.93
N VAL A 32 1.54 -9.84 -17.18
CA VAL A 32 0.68 -10.02 -18.35
C VAL A 32 1.17 -11.23 -19.13
N SER A 33 0.25 -12.12 -19.51
CA SER A 33 0.55 -13.31 -20.28
C SER A 33 -0.37 -13.46 -21.48
N VAL A 34 0.10 -14.24 -22.47
CA VAL A 34 -0.69 -14.63 -23.64
C VAL A 34 -0.95 -16.12 -23.54
N ASN A 35 -2.22 -16.49 -23.42
CA ASN A 35 -2.63 -17.85 -23.14
C ASN A 35 -3.39 -18.43 -24.32
N TYR A 36 -3.10 -19.69 -24.66
CA TYR A 36 -3.96 -20.50 -25.50
C TYR A 36 -4.97 -21.22 -24.62
N ILE A 37 -6.25 -20.93 -24.79
CA ILE A 37 -7.32 -21.42 -23.93
C ILE A 37 -8.17 -22.41 -24.72
N ASP A 38 -8.16 -23.66 -24.28
CA ASP A 38 -9.07 -24.71 -24.73
C ASP A 38 -9.90 -25.21 -23.54
N ASN A 39 -11.16 -24.80 -23.50
CA ASN A 39 -12.09 -25.16 -22.43
C ASN A 39 -12.69 -26.56 -22.59
N HIS A 40 -12.38 -27.28 -23.68
CA HIS A 40 -12.90 -28.62 -23.99
C HIS A 40 -14.44 -28.70 -23.97
N LEU A 41 -15.12 -27.59 -24.22
CA LEU A 41 -16.57 -27.50 -24.30
C LEU A 41 -17.02 -27.73 -25.75
N GLN A 42 -17.98 -28.63 -25.97
CA GLN A 42 -18.49 -28.90 -27.30
C GLN A 42 -19.11 -27.65 -27.93
N GLY A 43 -18.70 -27.35 -29.17
CA GLY A 43 -19.20 -26.20 -29.93
C GLY A 43 -18.55 -24.87 -29.59
N VAL A 44 -17.48 -24.86 -28.80
CA VAL A 44 -16.67 -23.67 -28.49
C VAL A 44 -15.27 -23.88 -29.02
N ASP A 45 -14.82 -22.98 -29.91
CA ASP A 45 -13.46 -23.01 -30.44
C ASP A 45 -12.45 -22.49 -29.40
N ALA A 46 -11.26 -23.09 -29.41
CA ALA A 46 -10.13 -22.60 -28.64
C ALA A 46 -9.63 -21.26 -29.19
N TYR A 47 -9.08 -20.41 -28.32
CA TYR A 47 -8.67 -19.06 -28.68
C TYR A 47 -7.41 -18.60 -27.94
N TRP A 48 -6.80 -17.54 -28.46
CA TRP A 48 -5.70 -16.84 -27.81
C TRP A 48 -6.23 -15.63 -27.05
N ASP A 49 -5.76 -15.45 -25.82
CA ASP A 49 -6.18 -14.35 -24.97
C ASP A 49 -4.99 -13.67 -24.30
N VAL A 50 -5.14 -12.38 -24.01
CA VAL A 50 -4.18 -11.60 -23.21
C VAL A 50 -4.78 -11.44 -21.82
N VAL A 51 -4.16 -12.07 -20.83
CA VAL A 51 -4.72 -12.14 -19.48
C VAL A 51 -3.82 -11.45 -18.45
N ASP A 52 -4.45 -10.91 -17.41
CA ASP A 52 -3.76 -10.53 -16.19
C ASP A 52 -3.39 -11.79 -15.41
N ASP A 53 -2.10 -12.01 -15.20
CA ASP A 53 -1.58 -13.15 -14.44
C ASP A 53 -1.34 -12.78 -12.97
N GLY A 54 -2.26 -12.00 -12.43
CA GLY A 54 -2.27 -11.53 -11.05
C GLY A 54 -1.33 -10.37 -10.81
N SER A 55 -1.40 -9.32 -11.63
CA SER A 55 -0.74 -8.05 -11.33
C SER A 55 -1.13 -7.54 -9.95
N LYS A 56 -0.20 -6.86 -9.28
CA LYS A 56 -0.37 -6.37 -7.91
C LYS A 56 0.08 -4.94 -7.80
N LEU A 57 -0.64 -4.16 -7.00
CA LEU A 57 -0.24 -2.82 -6.58
C LEU A 57 -0.38 -2.75 -5.07
N GLY A 58 0.59 -2.12 -4.42
CA GLY A 58 0.66 -2.00 -2.97
C GLY A 58 1.28 -0.68 -2.54
N VAL A 59 0.93 -0.26 -1.34
CA VAL A 59 1.53 0.90 -0.68
C VAL A 59 2.21 0.40 0.58
N LYS A 60 3.49 0.70 0.72
CA LYS A 60 4.28 0.38 1.90
C LYS A 60 4.64 1.68 2.60
N GLY A 61 4.28 1.79 3.87
CA GLY A 61 4.70 2.89 4.74
C GLY A 61 5.66 2.37 5.81
N THR A 62 6.59 3.22 6.22
CA THR A 62 7.37 3.04 7.45
C THR A 62 7.34 4.32 8.26
N GLU A 63 7.32 4.19 9.58
CA GLU A 63 7.36 5.31 10.52
C GLU A 63 8.36 4.96 11.63
N ASP A 64 9.14 5.95 12.05
CA ASP A 64 9.97 5.87 13.26
C ASP A 64 9.11 6.32 14.45
N LEU A 65 8.82 5.39 15.36
CA LEU A 65 8.02 5.61 16.55
C LEU A 65 8.84 6.19 17.72
N GLY A 66 10.12 6.46 17.49
CA GLY A 66 11.06 6.97 18.47
C GLY A 66 11.66 5.87 19.35
N GLY A 67 12.85 6.12 19.90
CA GLY A 67 13.55 5.13 20.72
C GLY A 67 14.15 3.96 19.93
N GLY A 68 14.26 4.10 18.60
CA GLY A 68 14.80 3.10 17.69
C GLY A 68 13.77 2.06 17.22
N LEU A 69 12.48 2.42 17.21
CA LEU A 69 11.35 1.57 16.82
C LEU A 69 10.67 2.07 15.56
#